data_AF-A0AA48RD20-F1
#
_entry.id   AF-A0AA48RD20-F1
#
_cell.length_a   1.000
_cell.length_b   1.000
_cell.length_c   1.000
_cell.angle_alpha   90.00
_cell.angle_beta   90.00
_cell.angle_gamma   90.00
#
_symmetry.space_group_name_H-M   'P 1'
#
loop_
_entity.id
_entity.type
_entity.pdbx_description
1 polymer ?
#
loop_
_entity_poly.entity_id
_entity_poly.type
_entity_poly.pdbx_seq_one_letter_code
_entity_poly.pdbx_strand_id
1 'polypeptide(L)'
;MQGKNKRLYLGIALLVVIVLGFWSYRLLGPIALAEGYMYEDNSRMVYAKATAENDQVSVEVTLTKLLVEDTIPRLQTETSVWTGTMENNTLTLQEKTTSQKLQAKLRRDGLLFQGPLAQGEPAEILLAASNKQVYDDKLAVWTKNVEQEAAQKKKEVEEQRAKEAARVEFAKKVERTERLTADMLESAQYLQEIQFAEELQFSKDQVVELQGLLDELTAYAKQPGLSKTDYDVMAGTLNNMKVLVDGINAMDGTIEQKKKRMQDIIAVLETDMKDAQAVWEEIKASVTDIEKREKALTEAVKAGSDAIAQANERINALGNEQAGVKASADKLYRQAAAVLEQTRAKYGF
;
A
#
# COMPACT_ATOMS: atom_id res chain seq x y z
N MET A 1 -5.25 43.92 -94.78
CA MET A 1 -4.86 43.89 -93.35
C MET A 1 -4.92 42.45 -92.85
N GLN A 2 -3.81 41.72 -92.91
CA GLN A 2 -3.70 40.35 -92.40
C GLN A 2 -2.30 40.15 -91.82
N GLY A 3 -2.20 39.83 -90.53
CA GLY A 3 -0.94 39.45 -89.92
C GLY A 3 -0.82 39.86 -88.45
N LYS A 4 -1.51 39.17 -87.53
CA LYS A 4 -1.16 39.16 -86.10
C LYS A 4 -1.49 37.87 -85.33
N ASN A 5 -2.03 36.83 -85.96
CA ASN A 5 -2.54 35.64 -85.24
C ASN A 5 -1.76 34.34 -85.48
N LYS A 6 -0.51 34.37 -85.96
CA LYS A 6 0.29 33.12 -86.11
C LYS A 6 1.24 32.82 -84.94
N ARG A 7 1.55 33.80 -84.07
CA ARG A 7 2.44 33.59 -82.91
C ARG A 7 1.73 33.11 -81.64
N LEU A 8 0.44 33.40 -81.48
CA LEU A 8 -0.33 32.98 -80.29
C LEU A 8 -0.67 31.47 -80.34
N TYR A 9 -0.95 30.93 -81.52
CA TYR A 9 -1.24 29.51 -81.68
C TYR A 9 0.01 28.61 -81.60
N LEU A 10 1.20 29.13 -81.91
CA LEU A 10 2.45 28.38 -81.73
C LEU A 10 2.84 28.26 -80.24
N GLY A 11 2.56 29.28 -79.42
CA GLY A 11 2.83 29.23 -77.98
C GLY A 11 1.96 28.24 -77.22
N ILE A 12 0.68 28.12 -77.61
CA ILE A 12 -0.26 27.15 -77.01
C ILE A 12 0.03 25.73 -77.52
N ALA A 13 0.41 25.56 -78.79
CA ALA A 13 0.82 24.26 -79.31
C ALA A 13 2.10 23.74 -78.65
N LEU A 14 3.07 24.60 -78.33
CA LEU A 14 4.30 24.18 -77.65
C LEU A 14 4.07 23.80 -76.18
N LEU A 15 3.17 24.49 -75.48
CA LEU A 15 2.80 24.18 -74.09
C LEU A 15 1.99 22.89 -73.98
N VAL A 16 1.12 22.60 -74.96
CA VAL A 16 0.42 21.32 -75.06
C VAL A 16 1.39 20.18 -75.41
N VAL A 17 2.43 20.44 -76.21
CA VAL A 17 3.47 19.44 -76.52
C VAL A 17 4.46 19.24 -75.36
N ILE A 18 4.65 20.19 -74.44
CA ILE A 18 5.46 19.99 -73.23
C ILE A 18 4.66 19.28 -72.12
N VAL A 19 3.36 19.57 -71.98
CA VAL A 19 2.47 18.85 -71.04
C VAL A 19 2.15 17.42 -71.53
N LEU A 20 2.05 17.20 -72.85
CA LEU A 20 1.91 15.85 -73.43
C LEU A 20 3.25 15.15 -73.68
N GLY A 21 4.35 15.90 -73.78
CA GLY A 21 5.70 15.37 -73.97
C GLY A 21 6.30 14.75 -72.71
N PHE A 22 5.90 15.22 -71.52
CA PHE A 22 6.27 14.59 -70.24
C PHE A 22 5.50 13.29 -69.95
N TRP A 23 4.45 13.00 -70.73
CA TRP A 23 3.68 11.75 -70.69
C TRP A 23 4.21 10.65 -71.61
N SER A 24 5.34 10.87 -72.31
CA SER A 24 5.82 9.98 -73.38
C SER A 24 7.10 9.17 -73.09
N TYR A 25 7.48 9.04 -71.81
CA TYR A 25 8.37 7.98 -71.33
C TYR A 25 7.51 6.97 -70.53
N ARG A 26 6.87 5.99 -71.19
CA ARG A 26 7.37 4.60 -71.39
C ARG A 26 7.70 3.95 -70.03
N LEU A 27 6.97 2.95 -69.51
CA LEU A 27 6.77 1.63 -70.15
C LEU A 27 5.75 0.71 -69.42
N LEU A 28 4.61 1.22 -68.93
CA LEU A 28 3.50 0.37 -68.41
C LEU A 28 2.13 0.93 -68.88
N GLY A 29 1.14 0.05 -69.11
CA GLY A 29 -0.16 0.32 -69.75
C GLY A 29 -1.09 1.37 -69.07
N PRO A 30 -2.34 1.51 -69.53
CA PRO A 30 -3.14 2.75 -69.44
C PRO A 30 -3.81 2.98 -68.07
N ILE A 31 -3.05 3.05 -66.97
CA ILE A 31 -3.61 3.41 -65.65
C ILE A 31 -2.59 4.21 -64.85
N ALA A 32 -2.85 5.50 -64.68
CA ALA A 32 -2.02 6.39 -63.88
C ALA A 32 -2.27 6.13 -62.39
N LEU A 33 -1.21 5.76 -61.66
CA LEU A 33 -1.19 5.81 -60.19
C LEU A 33 -1.27 7.27 -59.73
N ALA A 34 -2.06 7.54 -58.71
CA ALA A 34 -2.00 8.83 -58.00
C ALA A 34 -0.76 8.84 -57.08
N GLU A 35 -0.18 10.02 -56.86
CA GLU A 35 0.99 10.18 -55.98
C GLU A 35 0.66 9.87 -54.50
N GLY A 36 -0.62 9.95 -54.11
CA GLY A 36 -1.07 9.70 -52.74
C GLY A 36 -2.50 9.16 -52.64
N TYR A 37 -2.75 8.40 -51.58
CA TYR A 37 -4.05 7.83 -51.23
C TYR A 37 -4.28 7.91 -49.73
N MET A 38 -5.52 8.10 -49.28
CA MET A 38 -5.88 8.25 -47.86
C MET A 38 -7.15 7.48 -47.48
N TYR A 39 -7.17 6.96 -46.25
CA TYR A 39 -8.34 6.41 -45.56
C TYR A 39 -8.43 6.97 -44.14
N GLU A 40 -9.64 7.15 -43.62
CA GLU A 40 -9.90 7.65 -42.26
C GLU A 40 -11.17 6.99 -41.72
N ASP A 41 -11.10 6.53 -40.47
CA ASP A 41 -12.24 6.18 -39.63
C ASP A 41 -12.05 6.76 -38.22
N ASN A 42 -12.98 6.48 -37.28
CA ASN A 42 -12.94 7.01 -35.91
C ASN A 42 -11.74 6.53 -35.06
N SER A 43 -11.01 5.52 -35.52
CA SER A 43 -9.95 4.82 -34.79
C SER A 43 -8.60 4.81 -35.50
N ARG A 44 -8.56 5.12 -36.81
CA ARG A 44 -7.34 5.07 -37.62
C ARG A 44 -7.36 6.04 -38.80
N MET A 45 -6.17 6.46 -39.20
CA MET A 45 -5.90 7.14 -40.47
C MET A 45 -4.78 6.41 -41.20
N VAL A 46 -4.92 6.26 -42.51
CA VAL A 46 -3.91 5.64 -43.38
C VAL A 46 -3.59 6.58 -44.53
N TYR A 47 -2.31 6.80 -44.79
CA TYR A 47 -1.83 7.47 -45.99
C TYR A 47 -0.85 6.58 -46.73
N ALA A 48 -1.07 6.37 -48.02
CA ALA A 48 -0.16 5.64 -48.89
C ALA A 48 0.37 6.56 -49.98
N LYS A 49 1.70 6.75 -50.02
CA LYS A 49 2.40 7.48 -51.08
C LYS A 49 2.97 6.47 -52.07
N ALA A 50 2.55 6.52 -53.32
CA ALA A 50 3.06 5.66 -54.37
C ALA A 50 4.05 6.41 -55.26
N THR A 51 5.23 5.83 -55.49
CA THR A 51 6.27 6.34 -56.39
C THR A 51 6.69 5.24 -57.34
N ALA A 52 6.62 5.50 -58.65
CA ALA A 52 7.07 4.55 -59.68
C ALA A 52 8.45 4.92 -60.19
N GLU A 53 9.38 3.97 -60.19
CA GLU A 53 10.71 4.07 -60.79
C GLU A 53 10.95 2.86 -61.70
N ASN A 54 10.99 3.08 -63.02
CA ASN A 54 11.07 2.02 -64.03
C ASN A 54 9.92 0.99 -63.89
N ASP A 55 10.23 -0.31 -63.78
CA ASP A 55 9.25 -1.40 -63.62
C ASP A 55 8.87 -1.67 -62.15
N GLN A 56 9.39 -0.89 -61.20
CA GLN A 56 9.12 -1.03 -59.76
C GLN A 56 8.29 0.13 -59.22
N VAL A 57 7.37 -0.20 -58.31
CA VAL A 57 6.56 0.76 -57.55
C VAL A 57 6.90 0.62 -56.08
N SER A 58 7.27 1.73 -55.44
CA SER A 58 7.42 1.85 -54.01
C SER A 58 6.17 2.51 -53.42
N VAL A 59 5.62 1.94 -52.35
CA VAL A 59 4.46 2.46 -51.62
C VAL A 59 4.85 2.62 -50.16
N GLU A 60 4.92 3.87 -49.69
CA GLU A 60 5.12 4.20 -48.29
C GLU A 60 3.76 4.37 -47.63
N VAL A 61 3.45 3.51 -46.65
CA VAL A 61 2.18 3.52 -45.92
C VAL A 61 2.42 4.03 -44.50
N THR A 62 1.84 5.16 -44.16
CA THR A 62 1.76 5.69 -42.80
C THR A 62 0.40 5.33 -42.21
N LEU A 63 0.40 4.59 -41.10
CA LEU A 63 -0.78 4.17 -40.36
C LEU A 63 -0.76 4.82 -38.97
N THR A 64 -1.71 5.70 -38.69
CA THR A 64 -1.92 6.28 -37.37
C THR A 64 -3.16 5.67 -36.73
N LYS A 65 -3.07 5.25 -35.47
CA LYS A 65 -4.15 4.58 -34.72
C LYS A 65 -4.40 5.27 -33.38
N LEU A 66 -5.64 5.26 -32.92
CA LEU A 66 -6.01 5.65 -31.57
C LEU A 66 -5.84 4.46 -30.61
N LEU A 67 -5.01 4.64 -29.59
CA LEU A 67 -4.87 3.73 -28.46
C LEU A 67 -5.45 4.36 -27.19
N VAL A 68 -5.94 3.54 -26.27
CA VAL A 68 -6.41 3.97 -24.95
C VAL A 68 -5.68 3.16 -23.89
N GLU A 69 -4.86 3.83 -23.08
CA GLU A 69 -4.12 3.22 -21.95
C GLU A 69 -4.60 3.86 -20.66
N ASP A 70 -5.04 3.06 -19.69
CA ASP A 70 -5.59 3.56 -18.42
C ASP A 70 -6.63 4.68 -18.61
N THR A 71 -7.52 4.52 -19.60
CA THR A 71 -8.56 5.49 -20.03
C THR A 71 -8.04 6.78 -20.68
N ILE A 72 -6.73 6.91 -20.91
CA ILE A 72 -6.11 8.07 -21.56
C ILE A 72 -5.88 7.76 -23.05
N PRO A 73 -6.48 8.51 -23.98
CA PRO A 73 -6.26 8.31 -25.41
C PRO A 73 -4.88 8.81 -25.85
N ARG A 74 -4.27 8.13 -26.81
CA ARG A 74 -3.01 8.52 -27.48
C ARG A 74 -3.00 8.04 -28.92
N LEU A 75 -2.32 8.78 -29.81
CA LEU A 75 -2.08 8.32 -31.17
C LEU A 75 -0.76 7.54 -31.25
N GLN A 76 -0.79 6.43 -31.99
CA GLN A 76 0.40 5.68 -32.39
C GLN A 76 0.51 5.71 -33.90
N THR A 77 1.67 6.12 -34.41
CA THR A 77 1.94 6.16 -35.84
C THR A 77 3.03 5.17 -36.21
N GLU A 78 2.76 4.36 -37.21
CA GLU A 78 3.68 3.39 -37.80
C GLU A 78 3.84 3.71 -39.28
N THR A 79 5.06 3.56 -39.81
CA THR A 79 5.32 3.73 -41.25
C THR A 79 5.96 2.47 -41.79
N SER A 80 5.41 1.96 -42.87
CA SER A 80 5.87 0.76 -43.56
C SER A 80 6.18 1.08 -45.02
N VAL A 81 7.23 0.49 -45.56
CA VAL A 81 7.65 0.70 -46.96
C VAL A 81 7.50 -0.62 -47.70
N TRP A 82 6.72 -0.57 -48.78
CA TRP A 82 6.37 -1.70 -49.62
C TRP A 82 6.94 -1.48 -51.01
N THR A 83 7.49 -2.52 -51.62
CA THR A 83 7.96 -2.48 -53.01
C THR A 83 7.29 -3.56 -53.83
N GLY A 84 7.01 -3.29 -55.10
CA GLY A 84 6.23 -4.22 -55.90
C GLY A 84 6.23 -3.93 -57.39
N THR A 85 5.61 -4.84 -58.13
CA THR A 85 5.40 -4.74 -59.58
C THR A 85 3.91 -4.69 -59.89
N MET A 86 3.56 -4.02 -60.99
CA MET A 86 2.18 -3.84 -61.43
C MET A 86 1.86 -4.75 -62.61
N GLU A 87 0.80 -5.55 -62.49
CA GLU A 87 0.25 -6.40 -63.55
C GLU A 87 -1.27 -6.29 -63.57
N ASN A 88 -1.88 -5.97 -64.72
CA ASN A 88 -3.35 -5.96 -64.91
C ASN A 88 -4.14 -5.33 -63.74
N ASN A 89 -3.80 -4.07 -63.39
CA ASN A 89 -4.40 -3.27 -62.30
C ASN A 89 -4.11 -3.77 -60.88
N THR A 90 -3.32 -4.82 -60.73
CA THR A 90 -2.97 -5.41 -59.45
C THR A 90 -1.49 -5.13 -59.17
N LEU A 91 -1.24 -4.50 -58.03
CA LEU A 91 0.08 -4.22 -57.51
C LEU A 91 0.42 -5.29 -56.48
N THR A 92 1.43 -6.10 -56.77
CA THR A 92 1.93 -7.12 -55.82
C THR A 92 3.04 -6.50 -55.00
N LEU A 93 2.75 -6.21 -53.73
CA LEU A 93 3.63 -5.52 -52.80
C LEU A 93 4.29 -6.48 -51.82
N GLN A 94 5.56 -6.24 -51.52
CA GLN A 94 6.33 -6.91 -50.48
C GLN A 94 6.87 -5.87 -49.51
N GLU A 95 6.63 -6.06 -48.22
CA GLU A 95 7.16 -5.18 -47.19
C GLU A 95 8.67 -5.36 -47.07
N LYS A 96 9.40 -4.25 -47.00
CA LYS A 96 10.86 -4.25 -46.92
C LYS A 96 11.38 -4.91 -45.63
N THR A 97 10.65 -4.78 -44.52
CA THR A 97 11.13 -5.18 -43.19
C THR A 97 10.73 -6.62 -42.83
N THR A 98 9.47 -6.99 -43.03
CA THR A 98 8.95 -8.31 -42.61
C THR A 98 8.85 -9.32 -43.74
N SER A 99 9.08 -8.91 -45.00
CA SER A 99 8.80 -9.70 -46.20
C SER A 99 7.34 -10.13 -46.35
N GLN A 100 6.41 -9.54 -45.59
CA GLN A 100 4.98 -9.73 -45.78
C GLN A 100 4.62 -9.35 -47.21
N LYS A 101 3.75 -10.16 -47.84
CA LYS A 101 3.22 -9.87 -49.17
C LYS A 101 1.77 -9.44 -49.06
N LEU A 102 1.40 -8.41 -49.80
CA LEU A 102 0.02 -7.99 -49.95
C LEU A 102 -0.26 -7.63 -51.40
N GLN A 103 -1.53 -7.62 -51.78
CA GLN A 103 -1.95 -7.13 -53.08
C GLN A 103 -2.68 -5.81 -52.92
N ALA A 104 -2.46 -4.86 -53.81
CA ALA A 104 -3.26 -3.65 -53.89
C ALA A 104 -3.88 -3.53 -55.29
N LYS A 105 -5.20 -3.40 -55.37
CA LYS A 105 -5.92 -3.24 -56.63
C LYS A 105 -6.20 -1.77 -56.90
N LEU A 106 -5.77 -1.30 -58.05
CA LEU A 106 -6.08 0.04 -58.52
C LEU A 106 -7.53 0.06 -59.04
N ARG A 107 -8.35 0.91 -58.41
CA ARG A 107 -9.75 1.12 -58.77
C ARG A 107 -9.98 2.57 -59.20
N ARG A 108 -11.14 2.84 -59.79
CA ARG A 108 -11.53 4.19 -60.24
C ARG A 108 -11.65 5.19 -59.08
N ASP A 109 -12.00 4.69 -57.91
CA ASP A 109 -12.24 5.42 -56.67
C ASP A 109 -11.03 5.43 -55.71
N GLY A 110 -9.97 4.69 -56.00
CA GLY A 110 -8.80 4.65 -55.14
C GLY A 110 -7.92 3.40 -55.27
N LEU A 111 -7.10 3.16 -54.25
CA LEU A 111 -6.23 2.00 -54.11
C LEU A 111 -6.79 1.09 -53.02
N LEU A 112 -7.19 -0.13 -53.39
CA LEU A 112 -7.71 -1.13 -52.46
C LEU A 112 -6.58 -2.07 -52.02
N PHE A 113 -6.16 -2.01 -50.76
CA PHE A 113 -5.29 -3.03 -50.18
C PHE A 113 -6.10 -4.28 -49.85
N GLN A 114 -5.55 -5.44 -50.23
CA GLN A 114 -6.09 -6.78 -49.97
C GLN A 114 -5.08 -7.53 -49.10
N GLY A 115 -5.36 -7.56 -47.81
CA GLY A 115 -4.50 -8.01 -46.73
C GLY A 115 -4.36 -6.93 -45.65
N PRO A 116 -4.16 -7.33 -44.39
CA PRO A 116 -4.00 -6.39 -43.28
C PRO A 116 -2.67 -5.63 -43.40
N LEU A 117 -2.72 -4.31 -43.27
CA LEU A 117 -1.53 -3.44 -43.28
C LEU A 117 -0.65 -3.61 -42.03
N ALA A 118 -1.25 -4.02 -40.92
CA ALA A 118 -0.59 -4.35 -39.66
C ALA A 118 -1.48 -5.33 -38.86
N GLN A 119 -0.95 -5.88 -37.77
CA GLN A 119 -1.74 -6.76 -36.89
C GLN A 119 -2.98 -6.04 -36.35
N GLY A 120 -4.16 -6.68 -36.45
CA GLY A 120 -5.44 -6.11 -35.99
C GLY A 120 -6.10 -5.11 -36.96
N GLU A 121 -5.52 -4.90 -38.16
CA GLU A 121 -6.14 -4.08 -39.21
C GLU A 121 -7.18 -4.86 -40.02
N PRO A 122 -8.17 -4.17 -40.63
CA PRO A 122 -9.08 -4.76 -41.58
C PRO A 122 -8.36 -5.52 -42.70
N ALA A 123 -8.97 -6.62 -43.13
CA ALA A 123 -8.44 -7.42 -44.23
C ALA A 123 -8.46 -6.69 -45.58
N GLU A 124 -9.31 -5.67 -45.73
CA GLU A 124 -9.35 -4.82 -46.92
C GLU A 124 -9.53 -3.35 -46.53
N ILE A 125 -8.75 -2.45 -47.13
CA ILE A 125 -8.83 -1.00 -46.92
C ILE A 125 -8.79 -0.30 -48.27
N LEU A 126 -9.84 0.44 -48.60
CA LEU A 126 -9.92 1.28 -49.79
C LEU A 126 -9.44 2.70 -49.44
N LEU A 127 -8.29 3.09 -49.98
CA LEU A 127 -7.77 4.45 -49.83
C LEU A 127 -8.18 5.27 -51.05
N ALA A 128 -8.88 6.37 -50.84
CA ALA A 128 -9.24 7.30 -51.91
C ALA A 128 -8.02 8.13 -52.33
N ALA A 129 -7.94 8.52 -53.61
CA ALA A 129 -6.87 9.40 -54.08
C ALA A 129 -6.87 10.72 -53.30
N SER A 130 -5.71 11.12 -52.78
CA SER A 130 -5.54 12.30 -51.93
C SER A 130 -4.11 12.85 -52.06
N ASN A 131 -3.84 14.02 -51.47
CA ASN A 131 -2.49 14.58 -51.40
C ASN A 131 -1.98 14.58 -49.94
N LYS A 132 -0.67 14.76 -49.79
CA LYS A 132 -0.01 14.73 -48.48
C LYS A 132 -0.52 15.83 -47.54
N GLN A 133 -0.79 17.03 -48.07
CA GLN A 133 -1.26 18.16 -47.27
C GLN A 133 -2.62 17.86 -46.62
N VAL A 134 -3.56 17.26 -47.35
CA VAL A 134 -4.88 16.88 -46.82
C VAL A 134 -4.76 15.87 -45.68
N TYR A 135 -3.84 14.91 -45.80
CA TYR A 135 -3.55 13.96 -44.71
C TYR A 135 -2.92 14.66 -43.50
N ASP A 136 -1.87 15.46 -43.73
CA ASP A 136 -1.15 16.16 -42.66
C ASP A 136 -2.09 17.13 -41.90
N ASP A 137 -2.99 17.83 -42.59
CA ASP A 137 -3.99 18.73 -41.99
C ASP A 137 -4.98 17.95 -41.10
N LYS A 138 -5.50 16.81 -41.58
CA LYS A 138 -6.42 15.96 -40.81
C LYS A 138 -5.73 15.31 -39.61
N LEU A 139 -4.50 14.84 -39.79
CA LEU A 139 -3.70 14.27 -38.71
C LEU A 139 -3.41 15.32 -37.63
N ALA A 140 -3.11 16.55 -38.01
CA ALA A 140 -2.89 17.65 -37.06
C ALA A 140 -4.16 17.96 -36.24
N VAL A 141 -5.33 17.99 -36.89
CA VAL A 141 -6.62 18.15 -36.20
C VAL A 141 -6.89 16.99 -35.25
N TRP A 142 -6.69 15.75 -35.70
CA TRP A 142 -6.92 14.57 -34.86
C TRP A 142 -5.97 14.51 -33.67
N THR A 143 -4.68 14.79 -33.89
CA THR A 143 -3.65 14.87 -32.83
C THR A 143 -4.05 15.89 -31.78
N LYS A 144 -4.44 17.10 -32.20
CA LYS A 144 -4.88 18.15 -31.27
C LYS A 144 -6.10 17.74 -30.45
N ASN A 145 -7.09 17.11 -31.08
CA ASN A 145 -8.29 16.64 -30.39
C ASN A 145 -7.97 15.56 -29.36
N VAL A 146 -7.13 14.58 -29.73
CA VAL A 146 -6.70 13.50 -28.83
C VAL A 146 -5.86 14.04 -27.67
N GLU A 147 -4.95 14.99 -27.92
CA GLU A 147 -4.16 15.62 -26.86
C GLU A 147 -5.02 16.42 -25.88
N GLN A 148 -6.04 17.13 -26.36
CA GLN A 148 -6.99 17.84 -25.49
C GLN A 148 -7.80 16.88 -24.64
N GLU A 149 -8.33 15.80 -25.23
CA GLU A 149 -9.06 14.77 -24.50
C GLU A 149 -8.16 14.06 -23.48
N ALA A 150 -6.94 13.71 -23.86
CA ALA A 150 -5.95 13.10 -22.97
C ALA A 150 -5.59 14.01 -21.78
N ALA A 151 -5.42 15.31 -22.02
CA ALA A 151 -5.14 16.27 -20.96
C ALA A 151 -6.32 16.42 -19.99
N GLN A 152 -7.56 16.41 -20.49
CA GLN A 152 -8.75 16.43 -19.65
C GLN A 152 -8.87 15.13 -18.84
N LYS A 153 -8.73 13.97 -19.49
CA LYS A 153 -8.80 12.65 -18.84
C LYS A 153 -7.74 12.47 -17.77
N LYS A 154 -6.51 12.93 -18.00
CA LYS A 154 -5.45 12.93 -16.98
C LYS A 154 -5.87 13.68 -15.71
N LYS A 155 -6.44 14.88 -15.86
CA LYS A 155 -6.94 15.67 -14.72
C LYS A 155 -8.08 14.98 -13.99
N GLU A 156 -9.05 14.42 -14.74
CA GLU A 156 -10.18 13.67 -14.16
C GLU A 156 -9.69 12.45 -13.36
N VAL A 157 -8.73 11.69 -13.91
CA VAL A 157 -8.14 10.51 -13.25
C VAL A 157 -7.35 10.91 -12.01
N GLU A 158 -6.56 11.97 -12.05
CA GLU A 158 -5.84 12.48 -10.88
C GLU A 158 -6.80 12.93 -9.77
N GLU A 159 -7.87 13.66 -10.11
CA GLU A 159 -8.88 14.09 -9.15
C GLU A 159 -9.64 12.90 -8.55
N GLN A 160 -10.00 11.91 -9.36
CA GLN A 160 -10.61 10.67 -8.88
C GLN A 160 -9.68 9.89 -7.95
N ARG A 161 -8.40 9.76 -8.30
CA ARG A 161 -7.40 9.11 -7.45
C ARG A 161 -7.22 9.84 -6.13
N ALA A 162 -7.18 11.17 -6.13
CA ALA A 162 -7.10 11.97 -4.92
C ALA A 162 -8.33 11.80 -4.03
N LYS A 163 -9.54 11.83 -4.63
CA LYS A 163 -10.80 11.59 -3.92
C LYS A 163 -10.87 10.19 -3.32
N GLU A 164 -10.46 9.18 -4.08
CA GLU A 164 -10.42 7.80 -3.61
C GLU A 164 -9.38 7.60 -2.50
N ALA A 165 -8.19 8.19 -2.62
CA ALA A 165 -7.18 8.14 -1.57
C ALA A 165 -7.67 8.78 -0.27
N ALA A 166 -8.34 9.95 -0.36
CA ALA A 166 -8.95 10.60 0.80
C ALA A 166 -10.06 9.75 1.42
N ARG A 167 -10.91 9.09 0.60
CA ARG A 167 -11.93 8.17 1.07
C ARG A 167 -11.34 6.98 1.82
N VAL A 168 -10.28 6.38 1.28
CA VAL A 168 -9.58 5.25 1.90
C VAL A 168 -8.90 5.66 3.21
N GLU A 169 -8.24 6.83 3.24
CA GLU A 169 -7.63 7.35 4.46
C GLU A 169 -8.68 7.61 5.54
N PHE A 170 -9.81 8.21 5.17
CA PHE A 170 -10.93 8.41 6.08
C PHE A 170 -11.47 7.09 6.65
N ALA A 171 -11.69 6.08 5.79
CA ALA A 171 -12.13 4.75 6.23
C ALA A 171 -11.14 4.09 7.21
N LYS A 172 -9.83 4.22 6.97
CA LYS A 172 -8.80 3.73 7.90
C LYS A 172 -8.84 4.43 9.26
N LYS A 173 -9.13 5.73 9.28
CA LYS A 173 -9.27 6.49 10.54
C LYS A 173 -10.50 6.03 11.33
N VAL A 174 -11.63 5.80 10.65
CA VAL A 174 -12.85 5.24 11.25
C VAL A 174 -12.57 3.86 11.88
N GLU A 175 -11.93 2.96 11.12
CA GLU A 175 -11.54 1.62 11.60
C GLU A 175 -10.57 1.72 12.79
N ARG A 176 -9.59 2.63 12.72
CA ARG A 176 -8.64 2.84 13.82
C ARG A 176 -9.34 3.28 15.11
N THR A 177 -10.31 4.20 15.04
CA THR A 177 -11.06 4.62 16.24
C THR A 177 -11.87 3.46 16.82
N GLU A 178 -12.50 2.62 15.98
CA GLU A 178 -13.24 1.44 16.45
C GLU A 178 -12.32 0.45 17.14
N ARG A 179 -11.17 0.14 16.54
CA ARG A 179 -10.18 -0.77 17.10
C ARG A 179 -9.63 -0.26 18.42
N LEU A 180 -9.19 1.00 18.48
CA LEU A 180 -8.69 1.60 19.73
C LEU A 180 -9.77 1.59 20.83
N THR A 181 -11.04 1.77 20.48
CA THR A 181 -12.15 1.68 21.44
C THR A 181 -12.26 0.28 22.05
N ALA A 182 -12.11 -0.76 21.23
CA ALA A 182 -12.10 -2.15 21.71
C ALA A 182 -10.84 -2.45 22.55
N ASP A 183 -9.66 -2.05 22.06
CA ASP A 183 -8.37 -2.26 22.73
C ASP A 183 -8.35 -1.59 24.12
N MET A 184 -8.96 -0.40 24.27
CA MET A 184 -9.12 0.29 25.54
C MET A 184 -9.98 -0.51 26.54
N LEU A 185 -11.10 -1.08 26.08
CA LEU A 185 -11.99 -1.87 26.94
C LEU A 185 -11.31 -3.18 27.39
N GLU A 186 -10.59 -3.84 26.48
CA GLU A 186 -9.82 -5.06 26.78
C GLU A 186 -8.69 -4.77 27.77
N SER A 187 -7.92 -3.71 27.54
CA SER A 187 -6.84 -3.29 28.44
C SER A 187 -7.36 -2.89 29.82
N ALA A 188 -8.51 -2.21 29.88
CA ALA A 188 -9.18 -1.89 31.14
C ALA A 188 -9.58 -3.16 31.91
N GLN A 189 -10.06 -4.20 31.21
CA GLN A 189 -10.37 -5.49 31.81
C GLN A 189 -9.10 -6.19 32.33
N TYR A 190 -8.03 -6.24 31.54
CA TYR A 190 -6.76 -6.84 31.98
C TYR A 190 -6.20 -6.15 33.23
N LEU A 191 -6.33 -4.83 33.36
CA LEU A 191 -5.93 -4.13 34.58
C LEU A 191 -6.74 -4.57 35.80
N GLN A 192 -8.01 -4.89 35.65
CA GLN A 192 -8.87 -5.37 36.73
C GLN A 192 -8.53 -6.82 37.14
N GLU A 193 -8.06 -7.65 36.20
CA GLU A 193 -7.69 -9.04 36.46
C GLU A 193 -6.38 -9.16 37.25
N ILE A 194 -5.48 -8.18 37.14
CA ILE A 194 -4.23 -8.18 37.94
C ILE A 194 -4.54 -7.83 39.39
N GLN A 195 -4.42 -8.84 40.26
CA GLN A 195 -4.59 -8.75 41.70
C GLN A 195 -3.34 -9.21 42.46
N PHE A 196 -3.19 -8.75 43.70
CA PHE A 196 -2.05 -9.06 44.58
C PHE A 196 -2.45 -9.81 45.87
N ALA A 197 -3.74 -10.07 46.05
CA ALA A 197 -4.28 -10.58 47.30
C ALA A 197 -3.67 -11.93 47.70
N GLU A 198 -3.42 -12.81 46.73
CA GLU A 198 -2.86 -14.15 46.96
C GLU A 198 -1.41 -14.08 47.44
N GLU A 199 -0.53 -13.35 46.74
CA GLU A 199 0.87 -13.21 47.14
C GLU A 199 1.01 -12.52 48.49
N LEU A 200 0.16 -11.53 48.74
CA LEU A 200 0.18 -10.78 50.00
C LEU A 200 -0.34 -11.64 51.16
N GLN A 201 -1.41 -12.40 50.96
CA GLN A 201 -1.92 -13.32 51.98
C GLN A 201 -0.92 -14.42 52.27
N PHE A 202 -0.33 -15.04 51.24
CA PHE A 202 0.75 -16.01 51.42
C PHE A 202 1.88 -15.44 52.28
N SER A 203 2.35 -14.23 51.96
CA SER A 203 3.45 -13.61 52.70
C SER A 203 3.07 -13.28 54.16
N LYS A 204 1.81 -12.91 54.42
CA LYS A 204 1.28 -12.71 55.79
C LYS A 204 1.23 -14.03 56.56
N ASP A 205 0.78 -15.11 55.93
CA ASP A 205 0.73 -16.44 56.55
C ASP A 205 2.14 -16.92 56.92
N GLN A 206 3.14 -16.68 56.05
CA GLN A 206 4.54 -16.99 56.36
C GLN A 206 5.08 -16.18 57.55
N VAL A 207 4.68 -14.92 57.73
CA VAL A 207 5.06 -14.13 58.92
C VAL A 207 4.46 -14.71 60.20
N VAL A 208 3.23 -15.21 60.16
CA VAL A 208 2.60 -15.89 61.31
C VAL A 208 3.38 -17.17 61.66
N GLU A 209 3.75 -17.96 60.65
CA GLU A 209 4.55 -19.18 60.86
C GLU A 209 5.95 -18.85 61.44
N LEU A 210 6.61 -17.81 60.93
CA LEU A 210 7.89 -17.32 61.47
C LEU A 210 7.79 -16.95 62.95
N GLN A 211 6.69 -16.34 63.37
CA GLN A 211 6.45 -16.03 64.79
C GLN A 211 6.32 -17.31 65.62
N GLY A 212 5.57 -18.31 65.13
CA GLY A 212 5.46 -19.62 65.78
C GLY A 212 6.82 -20.30 65.96
N LEU A 213 7.65 -20.34 64.91
CA LEU A 213 8.99 -20.93 64.96
C LEU A 213 9.94 -20.16 65.90
N LEU A 214 9.82 -18.83 65.99
CA LEU A 214 10.57 -18.04 66.97
C LEU A 214 10.17 -18.37 68.41
N ASP A 215 8.87 -18.57 68.66
CA ASP A 215 8.36 -18.95 69.98
C ASP A 215 8.85 -20.35 70.38
N GLU A 216 8.87 -21.30 69.44
CA GLU A 216 9.47 -22.62 69.63
C GLU A 216 10.96 -22.53 69.98
N LEU A 217 11.75 -21.78 69.21
CA LEU A 217 13.18 -21.56 69.50
C LEU A 217 13.40 -20.96 70.89
N THR A 218 12.56 -20.01 71.27
CA THR A 218 12.62 -19.35 72.57
C THR A 218 12.26 -20.32 73.71
N ALA A 219 11.31 -21.23 73.48
CA ALA A 219 10.93 -22.25 74.44
C ALA A 219 12.07 -23.27 74.64
N TYR A 220 12.69 -23.76 73.56
CA TYR A 220 13.87 -24.62 73.63
C TYR A 220 15.01 -23.94 74.40
N ALA A 221 15.36 -22.70 74.06
CA ALA A 221 16.45 -21.94 74.71
C ALA A 221 16.31 -21.83 76.25
N LYS A 222 15.08 -21.88 76.77
CA LYS A 222 14.76 -21.78 78.20
C LYS A 222 14.82 -23.12 78.94
N GLN A 223 14.89 -24.25 78.25
CA GLN A 223 14.93 -25.56 78.89
C GLN A 223 16.19 -25.72 79.75
N PRO A 224 16.06 -26.11 81.03
CA PRO A 224 17.20 -26.40 81.89
C PRO A 224 17.88 -27.68 81.42
N GLY A 225 19.19 -27.62 81.18
CA GLY A 225 19.97 -28.78 80.73
C GLY A 225 19.78 -29.14 79.26
N LEU A 226 19.54 -28.15 78.39
CA LEU A 226 19.49 -28.31 76.92
C LEU A 226 20.65 -29.18 76.43
N SER A 227 20.35 -30.21 75.63
CA SER A 227 21.39 -31.07 75.05
C SER A 227 21.91 -30.51 73.72
N LYS A 228 23.05 -31.02 73.25
CA LYS A 228 23.58 -30.66 71.92
C LYS A 228 22.61 -31.02 70.80
N THR A 229 21.90 -32.15 70.92
CA THR A 229 20.89 -32.56 69.94
C THR A 229 19.74 -31.55 69.87
N ASP A 230 19.30 -31.01 71.02
CA ASP A 230 18.24 -29.99 71.04
C ASP A 230 18.72 -28.67 70.42
N TYR A 231 20.00 -28.32 70.62
CA TYR A 231 20.61 -27.18 69.93
C TYR A 231 20.68 -27.38 68.41
N ASP A 232 21.01 -28.58 67.93
CA ASP A 232 21.01 -28.89 66.49
C ASP A 232 19.59 -28.83 65.90
N VAL A 233 18.56 -29.23 66.66
CA VAL A 233 17.15 -29.04 66.30
C VAL A 233 16.81 -27.55 66.19
N MET A 234 17.26 -26.72 67.13
CA MET A 234 17.10 -25.26 67.04
C MET A 234 17.78 -24.69 65.79
N ALA A 235 18.98 -25.16 65.43
CA ALA A 235 19.64 -24.75 64.20
C ALA A 235 18.85 -25.17 62.94
N GLY A 236 18.25 -26.37 62.96
CA GLY A 236 17.31 -26.83 61.94
C GLY A 236 16.07 -25.94 61.82
N THR A 237 15.48 -25.55 62.95
CA THR A 237 14.33 -24.62 62.97
C THR A 237 14.68 -23.25 62.41
N LEU A 238 15.87 -22.71 62.70
CA LEU A 238 16.35 -21.45 62.10
C LEU A 238 16.50 -21.58 60.57
N ASN A 239 16.99 -22.73 60.08
CA ASN A 239 17.05 -22.99 58.64
C ASN A 239 15.66 -23.06 57.99
N ASN A 240 14.66 -23.64 58.67
CA ASN A 240 13.28 -23.61 58.18
C ASN A 240 12.74 -22.18 58.11
N MET A 241 13.00 -21.35 59.13
CA MET A 241 12.64 -19.92 59.09
C MET A 241 13.29 -19.21 57.89
N LYS A 242 14.54 -19.53 57.56
CA LYS A 242 15.21 -18.98 56.37
C LYS A 242 14.46 -19.32 55.08
N VAL A 243 13.98 -20.56 54.93
CA VAL A 243 13.19 -20.98 53.76
C VAL A 243 11.90 -20.17 53.65
N LEU A 244 11.23 -19.87 54.77
CA LEU A 244 10.01 -19.05 54.74
C LEU A 244 10.32 -17.60 54.31
N VAL A 245 11.42 -17.02 54.80
CA VAL A 245 11.89 -15.69 54.37
C VAL A 245 12.23 -15.69 52.88
N ASP A 246 12.90 -16.73 52.37
CA ASP A 246 13.21 -16.86 50.95
C ASP A 246 11.92 -16.99 50.11
N GLY A 247 10.89 -17.68 50.63
CA GLY A 247 9.55 -17.74 50.04
C GLY A 247 8.84 -16.37 49.97
N ILE A 248 8.92 -15.57 51.03
CA ILE A 248 8.42 -14.18 51.04
C ILE A 248 9.15 -13.34 49.98
N ASN A 249 10.47 -13.46 49.87
CA ASN A 249 11.26 -12.75 48.86
C ASN A 249 10.91 -13.19 47.42
N ALA A 250 10.54 -14.45 47.21
CA ALA A 250 10.06 -14.91 45.90
C ALA A 250 8.71 -14.26 45.54
N MET A 251 7.77 -14.17 46.49
CA MET A 251 6.49 -13.47 46.28
C MET A 251 6.68 -11.97 46.06
N ASP A 252 7.64 -11.35 46.74
CA ASP A 252 8.06 -9.95 46.52
C ASP A 252 8.43 -9.74 45.03
N GLY A 253 9.22 -10.66 44.47
CA GLY A 253 9.58 -10.65 43.04
C GLY A 253 8.37 -10.79 42.11
N THR A 254 7.42 -11.68 42.43
CA THR A 254 6.17 -11.84 41.66
C THR A 254 5.32 -10.57 41.70
N ILE A 255 5.21 -9.94 42.88
CA ILE A 255 4.49 -8.68 43.07
C ILE A 255 5.11 -7.57 42.20
N GLU A 256 6.44 -7.41 42.21
CA GLU A 256 7.11 -6.39 41.39
C GLU A 256 6.90 -6.62 39.89
N GLN A 257 6.89 -7.89 39.43
CA GLN A 257 6.56 -8.21 38.05
C GLN A 257 5.11 -7.83 37.70
N LYS A 258 4.15 -8.12 38.57
CA LYS A 258 2.74 -7.72 38.40
C LYS A 258 2.58 -6.20 38.37
N LYS A 259 3.28 -5.46 39.24
CA LYS A 259 3.30 -3.98 39.22
C LYS A 259 3.81 -3.45 37.89
N LYS A 260 4.94 -3.98 37.40
CA LYS A 260 5.50 -3.57 36.12
C LYS A 260 4.51 -3.82 34.97
N ARG A 261 3.87 -4.99 34.93
CA ARG A 261 2.85 -5.30 33.92
C ARG A 261 1.67 -4.33 33.97
N MET A 262 1.19 -3.99 35.17
CA MET A 262 0.14 -2.97 35.31
C MET A 262 0.58 -1.61 34.77
N GLN A 263 1.80 -1.18 35.08
CA GLN A 263 2.35 0.09 34.57
C GLN A 263 2.49 0.08 33.04
N ASP A 264 2.95 -1.03 32.46
CA ASP A 264 3.06 -1.18 31.01
C ASP A 264 1.66 -1.09 30.34
N ILE A 265 0.64 -1.74 30.91
CA ILE A 265 -0.74 -1.65 30.39
C ILE A 265 -1.32 -0.24 30.58
N ILE A 266 -1.07 0.43 31.71
CA ILE A 266 -1.50 1.82 31.93
C ILE A 266 -0.92 2.73 30.85
N ALA A 267 0.38 2.61 30.53
CA ALA A 267 1.02 3.44 29.52
C ALA A 267 0.45 3.23 28.11
N VAL A 268 0.14 1.98 27.76
CA VAL A 268 -0.54 1.66 26.48
C VAL A 268 -1.93 2.27 26.46
N LEU A 269 -2.71 2.07 27.53
CA LEU A 269 -4.09 2.56 27.63
C LEU A 269 -4.16 4.10 27.57
N GLU A 270 -3.26 4.82 28.23
CA GLU A 270 -3.15 6.28 28.14
C GLU A 270 -2.84 6.76 26.72
N THR A 271 -1.98 6.03 26.01
CA THR A 271 -1.64 6.31 24.60
C THR A 271 -2.84 6.08 23.70
N ASP A 272 -3.51 4.93 23.84
CA ASP A 272 -4.68 4.57 23.05
C ASP A 272 -5.84 5.55 23.27
N MET A 273 -6.07 5.98 24.51
CA MET A 273 -7.07 7.01 24.83
C MET A 273 -6.78 8.33 24.11
N LYS A 274 -5.53 8.79 24.14
CA LYS A 274 -5.11 10.04 23.48
C LYS A 274 -5.23 9.93 21.96
N ASP A 275 -4.76 8.82 21.39
CA ASP A 275 -4.79 8.58 19.95
C ASP A 275 -6.24 8.44 19.45
N ALA A 276 -7.10 7.74 20.17
CA ALA A 276 -8.50 7.56 19.80
C ALA A 276 -9.24 8.91 19.79
N GLN A 277 -9.01 9.76 20.79
CA GLN A 277 -9.56 11.11 20.86
C GLN A 277 -9.04 12.00 19.71
N ALA A 278 -7.74 11.97 19.43
CA ALA A 278 -7.16 12.75 18.35
C ALA A 278 -7.73 12.35 16.97
N VAL A 279 -7.76 11.05 16.68
CA VAL A 279 -8.32 10.53 15.42
C VAL A 279 -9.82 10.83 15.34
N TRP A 280 -10.55 10.73 16.45
CA TRP A 280 -11.96 11.08 16.50
C TRP A 280 -12.23 12.55 16.13
N GLU A 281 -11.44 13.48 16.67
CA GLU A 281 -11.55 14.91 16.33
C GLU A 281 -11.32 15.19 14.84
N GLU A 282 -10.45 14.42 14.18
CA GLU A 282 -10.21 14.52 12.73
C GLU A 282 -11.40 14.03 11.90
N ILE A 283 -12.16 13.03 12.36
CA ILE A 283 -13.21 12.37 11.56
C ILE A 283 -14.64 12.72 11.97
N LYS A 284 -14.87 13.25 13.17
CA LYS A 284 -16.22 13.41 13.75
C LYS A 284 -17.16 14.22 12.87
N ALA A 285 -16.66 15.22 12.16
CA ALA A 285 -17.49 16.09 11.31
C ALA A 285 -18.02 15.39 10.03
N SER A 286 -17.48 14.23 9.67
CA SER A 286 -17.78 13.55 8.40
C SER A 286 -18.18 12.09 8.56
N VAL A 287 -18.17 11.56 9.79
CA VAL A 287 -18.54 10.17 10.08
C VAL A 287 -20.06 9.99 10.16
N THR A 288 -20.55 8.84 9.71
CA THR A 288 -21.94 8.45 9.93
C THR A 288 -22.14 7.97 11.37
N ASP A 289 -23.36 8.10 11.90
CA ASP A 289 -23.73 7.68 13.27
C ASP A 289 -22.87 8.34 14.37
N ILE A 290 -22.59 9.63 14.22
CA ILE A 290 -21.71 10.41 15.10
C ILE A 290 -22.04 10.20 16.58
N GLU A 291 -23.31 10.33 16.98
CA GLU A 291 -23.73 10.20 18.39
C GLU A 291 -23.43 8.83 18.99
N LYS A 292 -23.65 7.76 18.20
CA LYS A 292 -23.39 6.38 18.66
C LYS A 292 -21.90 6.15 18.86
N ARG A 293 -21.09 6.62 17.91
CA ARG A 293 -19.62 6.46 17.94
C ARG A 293 -18.98 7.30 19.03
N GLU A 294 -19.44 8.54 19.19
CA GLU A 294 -18.99 9.45 20.25
C GLU A 294 -19.30 8.86 21.63
N LYS A 295 -20.51 8.31 21.80
CA LYS A 295 -20.91 7.64 23.04
C LYS A 295 -20.01 6.43 23.33
N ALA A 296 -19.76 5.56 22.36
CA ALA A 296 -18.92 4.38 22.54
C ALA A 296 -17.48 4.76 22.91
N LEU A 297 -16.90 5.76 22.24
CA LEU A 297 -15.57 6.29 22.56
C LEU A 297 -15.53 6.87 23.98
N THR A 298 -16.54 7.67 24.35
CA THR A 298 -16.62 8.29 25.68
C THR A 298 -16.73 7.24 26.78
N GLU A 299 -17.52 6.18 26.56
CA GLU A 299 -17.65 5.05 27.48
C GLU A 299 -16.32 4.30 27.63
N ALA A 300 -15.60 4.05 26.53
CA ALA A 300 -14.30 3.37 26.58
C ALA A 300 -13.22 4.22 27.27
N VAL A 301 -13.14 5.52 26.97
CA VAL A 301 -12.22 6.46 27.64
C VAL A 301 -12.51 6.53 29.13
N LYS A 302 -13.78 6.56 29.52
CA LYS A 302 -14.18 6.53 30.93
C LYS A 302 -13.77 5.22 31.60
N ALA A 303 -14.10 4.08 30.99
CA ALA A 303 -13.73 2.76 31.53
C ALA A 303 -12.20 2.62 31.69
N GLY A 304 -11.43 3.10 30.71
CA GLY A 304 -9.98 3.14 30.77
C GLY A 304 -9.46 4.02 31.91
N SER A 305 -10.02 5.22 32.06
CA SER A 305 -9.65 6.17 33.12
C SER A 305 -9.94 5.60 34.52
N ASP A 306 -11.13 5.01 34.70
CA ASP A 306 -11.55 4.39 35.95
C ASP A 306 -10.65 3.19 36.28
N ALA A 307 -10.28 2.37 35.28
CA ALA A 307 -9.37 1.24 35.46
C ALA A 307 -7.95 1.68 35.85
N ILE A 308 -7.43 2.74 35.23
CA ILE A 308 -6.12 3.33 35.59
C ILE A 308 -6.14 3.84 37.03
N ALA A 309 -7.20 4.57 37.42
CA ALA A 309 -7.33 5.09 38.78
C ALA A 309 -7.33 3.95 39.81
N GLN A 310 -8.13 2.91 39.59
CA GLN A 310 -8.17 1.73 40.46
C GLN A 310 -6.83 0.97 40.47
N ALA A 311 -6.16 0.85 39.33
CA ALA A 311 -4.86 0.19 39.24
C ALA A 311 -3.79 0.93 40.05
N ASN A 312 -3.75 2.26 39.97
CA ASN A 312 -2.86 3.09 40.76
C ASN A 312 -3.16 3.02 42.26
N GLU A 313 -4.45 3.01 42.63
CA GLU A 313 -4.85 2.81 44.03
C GLU A 313 -4.36 1.45 44.57
N ARG A 314 -4.54 0.37 43.80
CA ARG A 314 -4.03 -0.97 44.16
C ARG A 314 -2.51 -0.99 44.34
N ILE A 315 -1.75 -0.38 43.42
CA ILE A 315 -0.28 -0.31 43.50
C ILE A 315 0.16 0.45 44.75
N ASN A 316 -0.49 1.58 45.04
CA ASN A 316 -0.15 2.42 46.20
C ASN A 316 -0.50 1.73 47.52
N ALA A 317 -1.67 1.10 47.62
CA ALA A 317 -2.08 0.36 48.80
C ALA A 317 -1.10 -0.81 49.10
N LEU A 318 -0.66 -1.52 48.05
CA LEU A 318 0.26 -2.65 48.18
C LEU A 318 1.64 -2.25 48.73
N GLY A 319 2.17 -1.09 48.34
CA GLY A 319 3.50 -0.65 48.74
C GLY A 319 3.70 -0.61 50.26
N ASN A 320 2.69 -0.17 51.00
CA ASN A 320 2.75 -0.10 52.47
C ASN A 320 2.64 -1.49 53.13
N GLU A 321 1.73 -2.34 52.63
CA GLU A 321 1.51 -3.66 53.22
C GLU A 321 2.68 -4.61 52.96
N GLN A 322 3.20 -4.63 51.72
CA GLN A 322 4.33 -5.46 51.32
C GLN A 322 5.61 -5.11 52.10
N ALA A 323 5.91 -3.82 52.25
CA ALA A 323 7.06 -3.35 53.01
C ALA A 323 6.97 -3.75 54.50
N GLY A 324 5.77 -3.67 55.10
CA GLY A 324 5.53 -4.08 56.47
C GLY A 324 5.72 -5.58 56.70
N VAL A 325 5.25 -6.41 55.78
CA VAL A 325 5.41 -7.87 55.82
C VAL A 325 6.88 -8.26 55.73
N LYS A 326 7.63 -7.69 54.78
CA LYS A 326 9.06 -7.95 54.61
C LYS A 326 9.88 -7.55 55.84
N ALA A 327 9.63 -6.34 56.37
CA ALA A 327 10.31 -5.87 57.57
C ALA A 327 10.02 -6.75 58.79
N SER A 328 8.78 -7.26 58.91
CA SER A 328 8.39 -8.18 59.98
C SER A 328 9.11 -9.52 59.88
N ALA A 329 9.15 -10.12 58.69
CA ALA A 329 9.85 -11.37 58.44
C ALA A 329 11.36 -11.27 58.75
N ASP A 330 12.02 -10.21 58.26
CA ASP A 330 13.44 -9.95 58.52
C ASP A 330 13.73 -9.78 60.02
N LYS A 331 12.84 -9.07 60.72
CA LYS A 331 12.95 -8.88 62.17
C LYS A 331 12.84 -10.20 62.92
N LEU A 332 11.83 -11.02 62.62
CA LEU A 332 11.62 -12.31 63.27
C LEU A 332 12.80 -13.26 63.04
N TYR A 333 13.30 -13.33 61.81
CA TYR A 333 14.49 -14.13 61.49
C TYR A 333 15.73 -13.66 62.24
N ARG A 334 15.99 -12.35 62.31
CA ARG A 334 17.13 -11.80 63.09
C ARG A 334 17.00 -12.08 64.58
N GLN A 335 15.77 -12.02 65.13
CA GLN A 335 15.52 -12.38 66.53
C GLN A 335 15.79 -13.87 66.78
N ALA A 336 15.34 -14.75 65.89
CA ALA A 336 15.61 -16.18 65.98
C ALA A 336 17.11 -16.51 65.91
N ALA A 337 17.84 -15.88 64.99
CA ALA A 337 19.30 -16.02 64.90
C ALA A 337 20.00 -15.55 66.19
N ALA A 338 19.55 -14.45 66.78
CA ALA A 338 20.08 -13.96 68.05
C ALA A 338 19.79 -14.93 69.22
N VAL A 339 18.61 -15.54 69.27
CA VAL A 339 18.27 -16.56 70.27
C VAL A 339 19.20 -17.77 70.14
N LEU A 340 19.44 -18.24 68.91
CA LEU A 340 20.34 -19.37 68.67
C LEU A 340 21.78 -19.06 69.13
N GLU A 341 22.32 -17.90 68.76
CA GLU A 341 23.66 -17.45 69.17
C GLU A 341 23.79 -17.29 70.69
N GLN A 342 22.81 -16.69 71.35
CA GLN A 342 22.81 -16.56 72.81
C GLN A 342 22.74 -17.93 73.50
N THR A 343 21.95 -18.85 72.96
CA THR A 343 21.83 -20.22 73.48
C THR A 343 23.15 -20.96 73.37
N ARG A 344 23.82 -20.85 72.22
CA ARG A 344 25.16 -21.40 71.99
C ARG A 344 26.15 -20.91 73.05
N ALA A 345 26.20 -19.60 73.26
CA ALA A 345 27.09 -18.99 74.25
C ALA A 345 26.77 -19.42 75.69
N LYS A 346 25.49 -19.53 76.06
CA LYS A 346 25.04 -19.91 77.40
C LYS A 346 25.41 -21.35 77.78
N TYR A 347 25.28 -22.29 76.85
CA TYR A 347 25.48 -23.72 77.10
C TYR A 347 26.83 -24.26 76.60
N GLY A 348 27.61 -23.46 75.85
CA GLY A 348 28.97 -23.80 75.42
C GLY A 348 29.06 -24.78 74.26
N PHE A 349 28.14 -24.68 73.28
CA PHE A 349 28.06 -25.56 72.10
C PHE A 349 28.92 -25.15 70.89
#